data_AF-A0A952L303-F1
#
_entry.id   AF-A0A952L303-F1
#
_cell.length_a   1.000
_cell.length_b   1.000
_cell.length_c   1.000
_cell.angle_alpha   90.00
_cell.angle_beta   90.00
_cell.angle_gamma   90.00
#
_symmetry.space_group_name_H-M   'P 1'
#
loop_
_entity.id
_entity.type
_entity.pdbx_description
1 polymer ?
#
loop_
_entity_poly.entity_id
_entity_poly.type
_entity_poly.pdbx_seq_one_letter_code
_entity_poly.pdbx_strand_id
1 'polypeptide(L)'
;GTRESEQMIDGLEGLSYQSFMLHYNFPPYSVGEVGRFGAPSRRDVGHGKLAWRALQAVLPPKEEFPYTIRVVSDITESNGSSSMATVCGGSLSMMDAGVPLTRPVSGIAMGLILEGDEFTVLSDILGDEDHLGDMDFKVAGTSEGITSLQMDIKVAGITREIMQQALSQAKDGRAHILGEMTKALGAARTELSAHAPRIETIQIDKSKIREVIGTGGKVIREIVAETGAKVDIDDEGVIKISSSDLSQIEAAKNWILGIVEEPEVGKVYNGKVVNIVDFGAFVNFMGGKDGLVHVSEMRNERVEKPTDVVQEGQQVKVKVLEIDPRGKVRLSMRVVDQETGEELPDTRPPREPREPREGRGDRPDRGDRRGPRGDRGGRDRGPRREGGGDRERGPRPEREREEGGNPDHIPAFLRDD
;
A
#
# COMPACT_ATOMS: atom_id res chain seq x y z
N GLY A 1 -5.26 0.15 -11.17
CA GLY A 1 -4.78 1.44 -10.62
C GLY A 1 -3.97 1.19 -9.37
N THR A 2 -3.33 2.22 -8.81
CA THR A 2 -2.58 2.15 -7.54
C THR A 2 -3.44 2.66 -6.37
N ARG A 3 -2.88 2.71 -5.16
CA ARG A 3 -3.56 3.20 -3.93
C ARG A 3 -4.15 4.61 -4.08
N GLU A 4 -3.49 5.51 -4.80
CA GLU A 4 -4.00 6.87 -5.05
C GLU A 4 -5.28 6.90 -5.90
N SER A 5 -5.55 5.82 -6.64
CA SER A 5 -6.78 5.67 -7.43
C SER A 5 -7.96 5.15 -6.61
N GLU A 6 -7.76 4.81 -5.33
CA GLU A 6 -8.83 4.37 -4.45
C GLU A 6 -9.82 5.50 -4.22
N GLN A 7 -11.10 5.15 -4.18
CA GLN A 7 -12.14 6.13 -3.90
C GLN A 7 -12.21 6.35 -2.39
N MET A 8 -11.91 7.57 -1.97
CA MET A 8 -12.17 8.02 -0.61
C MET A 8 -13.67 8.22 -0.41
N ILE A 9 -14.24 7.53 0.57
CA ILE A 9 -15.64 7.62 0.97
C ILE A 9 -15.69 8.26 2.36
N ASP A 10 -16.18 9.49 2.42
CA ASP A 10 -16.50 10.19 3.65
C ASP A 10 -17.97 9.92 4.01
N GLY A 11 -18.18 8.96 4.91
CA GLY A 11 -19.49 8.48 5.32
C GLY A 11 -19.78 8.74 6.79
N LEU A 12 -21.00 8.39 7.23
CA LEU A 12 -21.39 8.53 8.63
C LEU A 12 -20.55 7.67 9.58
N GLU A 13 -20.00 6.55 9.09
CA GLU A 13 -19.12 5.64 9.83
C GLU A 13 -17.66 6.12 9.86
N GLY A 14 -17.37 7.27 9.24
CA GLY A 14 -16.04 7.84 9.09
C GLY A 14 -15.47 7.65 7.69
N LEU A 15 -14.16 7.89 7.60
CA LEU A 15 -13.43 7.91 6.34
C LEU A 15 -12.95 6.50 5.98
N SER A 16 -13.32 6.03 4.79
CA SER A 16 -12.94 4.73 4.25
C SER A 16 -12.40 4.85 2.82
N TYR A 17 -11.64 3.84 2.37
CA TYR A 17 -11.07 3.80 1.02
C TYR A 17 -11.52 2.54 0.29
N GLN A 18 -12.09 2.74 -0.89
CA GLN A 18 -12.67 1.68 -1.69
C GLN A 18 -11.75 1.33 -2.86
N SER A 19 -11.21 0.10 -2.85
CA SER A 19 -10.29 -0.40 -3.88
C SER A 19 -10.98 -1.05 -5.09
N PHE A 20 -12.24 -1.46 -4.94
CA PHE A 20 -13.06 -1.97 -6.04
C PHE A 20 -14.24 -1.06 -6.32
N MET A 21 -14.29 -0.49 -7.53
CA MET A 21 -15.36 0.38 -8.01
C MET A 21 -16.05 -0.27 -9.20
N LEU A 22 -17.38 -0.28 -9.18
CA LEU A 22 -18.18 -0.66 -10.35
C LEU A 22 -19.13 0.50 -10.67
N HIS A 23 -18.97 1.06 -11.86
CA HIS A 23 -19.88 2.06 -12.41
C HIS A 23 -20.73 1.44 -13.50
N TYR A 24 -22.02 1.67 -13.42
CA TYR A 24 -23.00 1.17 -14.37
C TYR A 24 -23.64 2.36 -15.05
N ASN A 25 -23.68 2.35 -16.37
CA ASN A 25 -24.25 3.41 -17.19
C ASN A 25 -25.35 2.83 -18.09
N PHE A 26 -26.51 3.48 -18.06
CA PHE A 26 -27.66 3.11 -18.89
C PHE A 26 -28.01 4.25 -19.86
N PRO A 27 -27.33 4.35 -21.00
CA PRO A 27 -27.61 5.40 -21.97
C PRO A 27 -28.99 5.19 -22.61
N PRO A 28 -29.72 6.27 -22.96
CA PRO A 28 -31.07 6.18 -23.54
C PRO A 28 -31.13 5.38 -24.85
N TYR A 29 -30.06 5.41 -25.65
CA TYR A 29 -30.02 4.67 -26.91
C TYR A 29 -30.09 3.16 -26.71
N SER A 30 -29.77 2.64 -25.52
CA SER A 30 -29.79 1.20 -25.22
C SER A 30 -31.19 0.58 -25.30
N VAL A 31 -32.22 1.43 -25.19
CA VAL A 31 -33.64 1.06 -25.36
C VAL A 31 -34.26 1.74 -26.59
N GLY A 32 -33.44 2.33 -27.47
CA GLY A 32 -33.90 3.03 -28.66
C GLY A 32 -34.53 4.41 -28.40
N GLU A 33 -34.32 4.98 -27.21
CA GLU A 33 -34.86 6.28 -26.84
C GLU A 33 -33.83 7.42 -26.96
N VAL A 34 -34.33 8.66 -27.03
CA VAL A 34 -33.51 9.88 -26.88
C VAL A 34 -33.76 10.45 -25.50
N GLY A 35 -32.69 10.75 -24.75
CA GLY A 35 -32.81 11.25 -23.39
C GLY A 35 -31.58 11.99 -22.90
N ARG A 36 -31.65 12.50 -21.67
CA ARG A 36 -30.52 13.17 -21.02
C ARG A 36 -29.44 12.16 -20.66
N PHE A 37 -28.24 12.36 -21.16
CA PHE A 37 -27.05 11.59 -20.78
C PHE A 37 -26.15 12.43 -19.88
N GLY A 38 -25.65 11.86 -18.78
CA GLY A 38 -24.83 12.58 -17.81
C GLY A 38 -24.77 11.88 -16.46
N ALA A 39 -25.29 12.54 -15.42
CA ALA A 39 -25.27 12.00 -14.06
C ALA A 39 -26.08 10.70 -13.95
N PRO A 40 -25.57 9.67 -13.24
CA PRO A 40 -26.26 8.40 -13.09
C PRO A 40 -27.56 8.56 -12.28
N SER A 41 -28.59 7.84 -12.69
CA SER A 41 -29.86 7.77 -11.96
C SER A 41 -29.75 6.89 -10.71
N ARG A 42 -30.77 6.93 -9.84
CA ARG A 42 -30.84 6.01 -8.69
C ARG A 42 -30.82 4.54 -9.12
N ARG A 43 -31.47 4.21 -10.25
CA ARG A 43 -31.50 2.85 -10.78
C ARG A 43 -30.12 2.41 -11.26
N ASP A 44 -29.38 3.30 -11.91
CA ASP A 44 -28.01 3.03 -12.37
C ASP A 44 -27.08 2.72 -11.18
N VAL A 45 -27.16 3.54 -10.13
CA VAL A 45 -26.40 3.31 -8.89
C VAL A 45 -26.83 2.00 -8.22
N GLY A 46 -28.13 1.70 -8.17
CA GLY A 46 -28.67 0.48 -7.60
C GLY A 46 -28.22 -0.79 -8.33
N HIS A 47 -28.34 -0.81 -9.66
CA HIS A 47 -27.87 -1.91 -10.51
C HIS A 47 -26.34 -2.08 -10.42
N GLY A 48 -25.60 -0.97 -10.45
CA GLY A 48 -24.15 -1.00 -10.24
C GLY A 48 -23.79 -1.59 -8.88
N LYS A 49 -24.51 -1.22 -7.81
CA LYS A 49 -24.24 -1.76 -6.47
C LYS A 49 -24.61 -3.24 -6.35
N LEU A 50 -25.67 -3.70 -7.02
CA LEU A 50 -26.02 -5.13 -7.08
C LEU A 50 -24.90 -5.93 -7.73
N ALA A 51 -24.45 -5.50 -8.92
CA ALA A 51 -23.37 -6.18 -9.63
C ALA A 51 -22.05 -6.13 -8.85
N TRP A 52 -21.76 -4.99 -8.21
CA TRP A 52 -20.61 -4.82 -7.34
C TRP A 52 -20.62 -5.83 -6.18
N ARG A 53 -21.76 -6.02 -5.50
CA ARG A 53 -21.89 -7.01 -4.40
C ARG A 53 -21.62 -8.43 -4.89
N ALA A 54 -22.14 -8.77 -6.08
CA ALA A 54 -21.95 -10.09 -6.67
C ALA A 54 -20.48 -10.40 -7.00
N LEU A 55 -19.74 -9.41 -7.53
CA LEU A 55 -18.36 -9.56 -7.95
C LEU A 55 -17.35 -9.41 -6.80
N GLN A 56 -17.64 -8.54 -5.82
CA GLN A 56 -16.74 -8.33 -4.67
C GLN A 56 -16.48 -9.62 -3.91
N ALA A 57 -17.46 -10.53 -3.82
CA ALA A 57 -17.36 -11.79 -3.11
C ALA A 57 -16.30 -12.76 -3.66
N VAL A 58 -15.84 -12.56 -4.91
CA VAL A 58 -14.82 -13.41 -5.56
C VAL A 58 -13.51 -12.68 -5.82
N LEU A 59 -13.37 -11.44 -5.37
CA LEU A 59 -12.14 -10.69 -5.53
C LEU A 59 -11.02 -11.25 -4.65
N PRO A 60 -9.78 -11.25 -5.15
CA PRO A 60 -8.63 -11.58 -4.34
C PRO A 60 -8.44 -10.54 -3.22
N PRO A 61 -7.81 -10.93 -2.11
CA PRO A 61 -7.41 -9.99 -1.07
C PRO A 61 -6.35 -9.01 -1.60
N LYS A 62 -6.27 -7.83 -0.96
CA LYS A 62 -5.40 -6.72 -1.42
C LYS A 62 -3.91 -7.07 -1.35
N GLU A 63 -3.56 -8.01 -0.49
CA GLU A 63 -2.21 -8.52 -0.30
C GLU A 63 -1.76 -9.37 -1.50
N GLU A 64 -2.68 -10.14 -2.09
CA GLU A 64 -2.44 -10.98 -3.25
C GLU A 64 -2.51 -10.17 -4.55
N PHE A 65 -3.47 -9.25 -4.63
CA PHE A 65 -3.65 -8.39 -5.80
C PHE A 65 -3.71 -6.91 -5.38
N PRO A 66 -2.56 -6.23 -5.30
CA PRO A 66 -2.44 -4.88 -4.72
C PRO A 66 -2.91 -3.76 -5.66
N TYR A 67 -3.94 -4.02 -6.46
CA TYR A 67 -4.47 -3.09 -7.45
C TYR A 67 -5.83 -2.54 -7.04
N THR A 68 -6.03 -1.28 -7.40
CA THR A 68 -7.36 -0.67 -7.44
C THR A 68 -8.04 -1.05 -8.75
N ILE A 69 -9.20 -1.69 -8.66
CA ILE A 69 -9.96 -2.19 -9.81
C ILE A 69 -11.15 -1.26 -10.04
N ARG A 70 -11.30 -0.76 -11.26
CA ARG A 70 -12.48 -0.03 -11.71
C ARG A 70 -13.09 -0.74 -12.89
N VAL A 71 -14.33 -1.18 -12.74
CA VAL A 71 -15.16 -1.74 -13.82
C VAL A 71 -16.18 -0.68 -14.22
N VAL A 72 -16.32 -0.45 -15.52
CA VAL A 72 -17.38 0.38 -16.08
C VAL A 72 -18.19 -0.50 -17.02
N SER A 73 -19.49 -0.58 -16.76
CA SER A 73 -20.44 -1.32 -17.59
C SER A 73 -21.31 -0.32 -18.33
N ASP A 74 -21.09 -0.19 -19.63
CA ASP A 74 -21.90 0.62 -20.53
C ASP A 74 -22.92 -0.30 -21.22
N ILE A 75 -24.20 -0.13 -20.88
CA ILE A 75 -25.25 -0.93 -21.48
C ILE A 75 -25.52 -0.42 -22.88
N THR A 76 -25.22 -1.24 -23.89
CA THR A 76 -25.42 -0.86 -25.30
C THR A 76 -26.80 -1.22 -25.80
N GLU A 77 -27.41 -2.26 -25.24
CA GLU A 77 -28.73 -2.78 -25.58
C GLU A 77 -29.38 -3.34 -24.31
N SER A 78 -30.70 -3.16 -24.16
CA SER A 78 -31.42 -3.66 -23.00
C SER A 78 -32.84 -4.10 -23.38
N ASN A 79 -33.08 -5.40 -23.31
CA ASN A 79 -34.43 -5.99 -23.35
C ASN A 79 -34.68 -7.00 -22.22
N GLY A 80 -33.73 -7.10 -21.28
CA GLY A 80 -33.77 -7.99 -20.13
C GLY A 80 -32.89 -7.42 -19.02
N SER A 81 -32.39 -8.28 -18.13
CA SER A 81 -31.60 -7.80 -16.99
C SER A 81 -30.16 -7.43 -17.35
N SER A 82 -29.98 -6.18 -17.76
CA SER A 82 -28.68 -5.53 -17.95
C SER A 82 -27.79 -5.55 -16.69
N SER A 83 -28.40 -5.60 -15.50
CA SER A 83 -27.68 -5.74 -14.22
C SER A 83 -26.99 -7.10 -14.09
N MET A 84 -27.62 -8.19 -14.55
CA MET A 84 -27.01 -9.53 -14.55
C MET A 84 -26.01 -9.68 -15.69
N ALA A 85 -26.29 -9.08 -16.85
CA ALA A 85 -25.31 -8.95 -17.93
C ALA A 85 -24.04 -8.24 -17.46
N THR A 86 -24.16 -7.20 -16.62
CA THR A 86 -23.03 -6.50 -16.01
C THR A 86 -22.20 -7.39 -15.09
N VAL A 87 -22.83 -8.32 -14.35
CA VAL A 87 -22.09 -9.30 -13.53
C VAL A 87 -21.27 -10.22 -14.44
N CYS A 88 -21.90 -10.80 -15.46
CA CYS A 88 -21.23 -11.70 -16.40
C CYS A 88 -20.08 -11.00 -17.14
N GLY A 89 -20.35 -9.83 -17.72
CA GLY A 89 -19.37 -9.02 -18.43
C GLY A 89 -18.26 -8.51 -17.51
N GLY A 90 -18.59 -8.11 -16.28
CA GLY A 90 -17.61 -7.70 -15.28
C GLY A 90 -16.68 -8.84 -14.87
N SER A 91 -17.21 -10.05 -14.67
CA SER A 91 -16.40 -11.24 -14.40
C SER A 91 -15.41 -11.53 -15.54
N LEU A 92 -15.89 -11.53 -16.80
CA LEU A 92 -15.04 -11.76 -17.97
C LEU A 92 -14.00 -10.66 -18.15
N SER A 93 -14.40 -9.39 -18.02
CA SER A 93 -13.53 -8.23 -18.17
C SER A 93 -12.40 -8.23 -17.14
N MET A 94 -12.69 -8.58 -15.88
CA MET A 94 -11.67 -8.70 -14.83
C MET A 94 -10.72 -9.86 -15.10
N MET A 95 -11.23 -11.02 -15.52
CA MET A 95 -10.39 -12.16 -15.91
C MET A 95 -9.49 -11.85 -17.10
N ASP A 96 -10.02 -11.13 -18.10
CA ASP A 96 -9.27 -10.68 -19.27
C ASP A 96 -8.18 -9.66 -18.91
N ALA A 97 -8.47 -8.80 -17.94
CA ALA A 97 -7.50 -7.85 -17.39
C ALA A 97 -6.43 -8.50 -16.49
N GLY A 98 -6.50 -9.82 -16.25
CA GLY A 98 -5.56 -10.57 -15.43
C GLY A 98 -5.81 -10.48 -13.92
N VAL A 99 -7.03 -10.13 -13.50
CA VAL A 99 -7.43 -10.18 -12.10
C VAL A 99 -7.63 -11.65 -11.69
N PRO A 100 -6.94 -12.15 -10.66
CA PRO A 100 -7.06 -13.53 -10.21
C PRO A 100 -8.34 -13.71 -9.37
N LEU A 101 -9.50 -13.79 -10.05
CA LEU A 101 -10.76 -14.10 -9.38
C LEU A 101 -10.72 -15.53 -8.83
N THR A 102 -11.26 -15.74 -7.62
CA THR A 102 -11.34 -17.07 -7.03
C THR A 102 -12.13 -18.04 -7.91
N ARG A 103 -13.25 -17.57 -8.49
CA ARG A 103 -14.10 -18.27 -9.47
C ARG A 103 -14.85 -17.26 -10.35
N PRO A 104 -15.19 -17.60 -11.60
CA PRO A 104 -16.06 -16.76 -12.42
C PRO A 104 -17.48 -16.69 -11.84
N VAL A 105 -18.13 -15.55 -12.03
CA VAL A 105 -19.49 -15.27 -11.53
C VAL A 105 -20.42 -15.01 -12.69
N SER A 106 -21.55 -15.71 -12.74
CA SER A 106 -22.65 -15.41 -13.65
C SER A 106 -23.89 -14.96 -12.88
N GLY A 107 -24.80 -14.30 -13.58
CA GLY A 107 -26.08 -13.86 -13.04
C GLY A 107 -27.22 -14.19 -13.99
N ILE A 108 -28.41 -14.39 -13.44
CA ILE A 108 -29.65 -14.60 -14.19
C ILE A 108 -30.80 -13.81 -13.54
N ALA A 109 -31.70 -13.28 -14.36
CA ALA A 109 -32.96 -12.72 -13.90
C ALA A 109 -34.09 -13.71 -14.08
N MET A 110 -34.96 -13.76 -13.10
CA MET A 110 -36.02 -14.75 -12.97
C MET A 110 -37.32 -14.03 -12.66
N GLY A 111 -38.42 -14.55 -13.18
CA GLY A 111 -39.76 -14.04 -12.92
C GLY A 111 -40.65 -15.13 -12.34
N LEU A 112 -41.76 -14.70 -11.74
CA LEU A 112 -42.84 -15.57 -11.31
C LEU A 112 -44.16 -14.96 -11.77
N ILE A 113 -45.03 -15.80 -12.32
CA ILE A 113 -46.46 -15.50 -12.51
C ILE A 113 -47.22 -16.44 -11.57
N LEU A 114 -48.14 -15.88 -10.78
CA LEU A 114 -48.94 -16.58 -9.78
C LEU A 114 -50.42 -16.22 -9.95
N GLU A 115 -51.25 -17.21 -10.29
CA GLU A 115 -52.69 -17.06 -10.41
C GLU A 115 -53.40 -18.07 -9.50
N GLY A 116 -53.94 -17.60 -8.37
CA GLY A 116 -54.52 -18.46 -7.35
C GLY A 116 -53.47 -19.40 -6.76
N ASP A 117 -53.64 -20.71 -7.01
CA ASP A 117 -52.71 -21.76 -6.55
C ASP A 117 -51.72 -22.21 -7.64
N GLU A 118 -51.89 -21.74 -8.89
CA GLU A 118 -51.01 -22.09 -10.01
C GLU A 118 -49.90 -21.05 -10.17
N PHE A 119 -48.67 -21.50 -10.44
CA PHE A 119 -47.55 -20.61 -10.68
C PHE A 119 -46.63 -21.13 -11.78
N THR A 120 -45.93 -20.20 -12.43
CA THR A 120 -44.88 -20.48 -13.40
C THR A 120 -43.65 -19.63 -13.11
N VAL A 121 -42.49 -20.27 -13.05
CA VAL A 121 -41.19 -19.59 -12.92
C VAL A 121 -40.59 -19.37 -14.31
N LEU A 122 -40.30 -18.12 -14.63
CA LEU A 122 -39.68 -17.69 -15.87
C LEU A 122 -38.17 -17.55 -15.69
N SER A 123 -37.40 -18.00 -16.68
CA SER A 123 -35.94 -17.88 -16.71
C SER A 123 -35.49 -16.90 -17.76
N ASP A 124 -34.54 -16.04 -17.39
CA ASP A 124 -33.97 -14.98 -18.22
C ASP A 124 -35.04 -14.04 -18.79
N ILE A 125 -35.78 -13.42 -17.87
CA ILE A 125 -36.95 -12.62 -18.21
C ILE A 125 -36.62 -11.41 -19.09
N LEU A 126 -37.54 -11.15 -20.02
CA LEU A 126 -37.60 -9.93 -20.79
C LEU A 126 -38.17 -8.76 -19.97
N GLY A 127 -38.00 -7.54 -20.47
CA GLY A 127 -38.54 -6.34 -19.83
C GLY A 127 -40.07 -6.38 -19.66
N ASP A 128 -40.79 -6.94 -20.64
CA ASP A 128 -42.25 -7.09 -20.58
C ASP A 128 -42.68 -8.13 -19.54
N GLU A 129 -41.93 -9.23 -19.42
CA GLU A 129 -42.18 -10.29 -18.45
C GLU A 129 -41.91 -9.82 -17.01
N ASP A 130 -40.89 -8.98 -16.81
CA ASP A 130 -40.66 -8.27 -15.54
C ASP A 130 -41.84 -7.34 -15.22
N HIS A 131 -42.28 -6.53 -16.18
CA HIS A 131 -43.36 -5.57 -15.97
C HIS A 131 -44.66 -6.26 -15.53
N LEU A 132 -45.00 -7.38 -16.20
CA LEU A 132 -46.25 -8.12 -16.00
C LEU A 132 -46.18 -9.18 -14.88
N GLY A 133 -44.98 -9.62 -14.49
CA GLY A 133 -44.78 -10.65 -13.49
C GLY A 133 -45.09 -10.20 -12.06
N ASP A 134 -45.47 -11.15 -11.22
CA ASP A 134 -45.87 -10.97 -9.81
C ASP A 134 -44.67 -10.89 -8.86
N MET A 135 -43.52 -11.36 -9.32
CA MET A 135 -42.24 -11.24 -8.63
C MET A 135 -41.11 -11.27 -9.66
N ASP A 136 -40.12 -10.40 -9.48
CA ASP A 136 -38.83 -10.49 -10.16
C ASP A 136 -37.71 -10.71 -9.15
N PHE A 137 -36.77 -11.56 -9.50
CA PHE A 137 -35.57 -11.76 -8.68
C PHE A 137 -34.35 -12.04 -9.52
N LYS A 138 -33.22 -11.60 -8.98
CA LYS A 138 -31.92 -11.60 -9.65
C LYS A 138 -30.96 -12.40 -8.79
N VAL A 139 -30.40 -13.44 -9.38
CA VAL A 139 -29.50 -14.37 -8.68
C VAL A 139 -28.15 -14.34 -9.36
N ALA A 140 -27.12 -13.95 -8.60
CA ALA A 140 -25.73 -13.97 -9.06
C ALA A 140 -24.89 -14.90 -8.18
N GLY A 141 -23.92 -15.57 -8.78
CA GLY A 141 -23.09 -16.51 -8.05
C GLY A 141 -22.10 -17.28 -8.90
N THR A 142 -21.37 -18.16 -8.22
CA THR A 142 -20.42 -19.09 -8.84
C THR A 142 -21.05 -20.49 -8.97
N SER A 143 -20.26 -21.47 -9.40
CA SER A 143 -20.62 -22.88 -9.34
C SER A 143 -20.85 -23.41 -7.91
N GLU A 144 -20.22 -22.77 -6.91
CA GLU A 144 -20.23 -23.24 -5.51
C GLU A 144 -21.30 -22.56 -4.65
N GLY A 145 -21.88 -21.45 -5.10
CA GLY A 145 -22.83 -20.71 -4.27
C GLY A 145 -23.29 -19.39 -4.86
N ILE A 146 -24.22 -18.76 -4.16
CA ILE A 146 -24.80 -17.45 -4.49
C ILE A 146 -23.91 -16.37 -3.86
N THR A 147 -23.53 -15.35 -4.64
CA THR A 147 -22.79 -14.18 -4.16
C THR A 147 -23.72 -12.98 -3.94
N SER A 148 -24.82 -12.89 -4.68
CA SER A 148 -25.84 -11.86 -4.48
C SER A 148 -27.22 -12.35 -4.88
N LEU A 149 -28.22 -11.90 -4.13
CA LEU A 149 -29.63 -12.16 -4.38
C LEU A 149 -30.39 -10.85 -4.15
N GLN A 150 -31.18 -10.44 -5.14
CA GLN A 150 -32.16 -9.36 -5.02
C GLN A 150 -33.52 -9.90 -5.40
N MET A 151 -34.55 -9.54 -4.65
CA MET A 151 -35.92 -9.98 -4.87
C MET A 151 -36.85 -8.79 -4.69
N ASP A 152 -37.73 -8.59 -5.66
CA ASP A 152 -38.79 -7.60 -5.64
C ASP A 152 -40.13 -8.35 -5.81
N ILE A 153 -40.89 -8.43 -4.72
CA ILE A 153 -42.14 -9.18 -4.63
C ILE A 153 -43.29 -8.19 -4.73
N LYS A 154 -44.23 -8.39 -5.68
CA LYS A 154 -45.37 -7.50 -5.91
C LYS A 154 -46.67 -8.04 -5.30
N VAL A 155 -46.75 -9.35 -5.04
CA VAL A 155 -47.94 -10.02 -4.49
C VAL A 155 -47.65 -10.78 -3.20
N ALA A 156 -48.68 -11.00 -2.38
CA ALA A 156 -48.62 -11.95 -1.27
C ALA A 156 -48.80 -13.39 -1.78
N GLY A 157 -48.44 -14.39 -0.96
CA GLY A 157 -48.68 -15.81 -1.27
C GLY A 157 -47.47 -16.60 -1.78
N ILE A 158 -46.28 -16.00 -1.81
CA ILE A 158 -45.06 -16.71 -2.18
C ILE A 158 -44.61 -17.61 -1.03
N THR A 159 -44.76 -18.92 -1.23
CA THR A 159 -44.37 -19.93 -0.24
C THR A 159 -42.89 -20.28 -0.32
N ARG A 160 -42.38 -20.97 0.71
CA ARG A 160 -41.00 -21.45 0.73
C ARG A 160 -40.73 -22.47 -0.38
N GLU A 161 -41.74 -23.27 -0.72
CA GLU A 161 -41.68 -24.30 -1.76
C GLU A 161 -41.52 -23.66 -3.14
N ILE A 162 -42.29 -22.61 -3.43
CA ILE A 162 -42.16 -21.83 -4.67
C ILE A 162 -40.74 -21.25 -4.77
N MET A 163 -40.26 -20.62 -3.69
CA MET A 163 -38.90 -20.06 -3.64
C MET A 163 -37.81 -21.11 -3.87
N GLN A 164 -37.97 -22.32 -3.32
CA GLN A 164 -37.01 -23.39 -3.50
C GLN A 164 -36.93 -23.86 -4.95
N GLN A 165 -38.08 -24.01 -5.62
CA GLN A 165 -38.11 -24.34 -7.04
C GLN A 165 -37.51 -23.23 -7.89
N ALA A 166 -37.89 -21.98 -7.61
CA ALA A 166 -37.43 -20.81 -8.34
C ALA A 166 -35.90 -20.64 -8.25
N LEU A 167 -35.32 -20.84 -7.06
CA LEU A 167 -33.87 -20.81 -6.86
C LEU A 167 -33.16 -22.02 -7.48
N SER A 168 -33.80 -23.19 -7.54
CA SER A 168 -33.25 -24.36 -8.23
C SER A 168 -33.14 -24.09 -9.73
N GLN A 169 -34.21 -23.59 -10.34
CA GLN A 169 -34.21 -23.22 -11.76
C GLN A 169 -33.21 -22.09 -12.06
N ALA A 170 -33.09 -21.11 -11.16
CA ALA A 170 -32.08 -20.05 -11.26
C ALA A 170 -30.64 -20.58 -11.19
N LYS A 171 -30.39 -21.61 -10.37
CA LYS A 171 -29.08 -22.27 -10.29
C LYS A 171 -28.72 -22.91 -11.63
N ASP A 172 -29.67 -23.61 -12.25
CA ASP A 172 -29.44 -24.29 -13.53
C ASP A 172 -29.21 -23.29 -14.65
N GLY A 173 -30.02 -22.21 -14.72
CA GLY A 173 -29.82 -21.13 -15.67
C GLY A 173 -28.49 -20.40 -15.50
N ARG A 174 -28.10 -20.11 -14.25
CA ARG A 174 -26.79 -19.51 -13.94
C ARG A 174 -25.63 -20.42 -14.38
N ALA A 175 -25.73 -21.73 -14.16
CA ALA A 175 -24.74 -22.70 -14.58
C ALA A 175 -24.63 -22.80 -16.11
N HIS A 176 -25.76 -22.69 -16.82
CA HIS A 176 -25.79 -22.62 -18.27
C HIS A 176 -25.02 -21.39 -18.79
N ILE A 177 -25.33 -20.19 -18.26
CA ILE A 177 -24.65 -18.93 -18.63
C ILE A 177 -23.15 -19.01 -18.33
N LEU A 178 -22.77 -19.57 -17.17
CA LEU A 178 -21.37 -19.78 -16.80
C LEU A 178 -20.65 -20.69 -17.81
N GLY A 179 -21.35 -21.71 -18.31
CA GLY A 179 -20.84 -22.59 -19.36
C GLY A 179 -20.54 -21.82 -20.65
N GLU A 180 -21.43 -20.94 -21.08
CA GLU A 180 -21.20 -20.08 -22.26
C GLU A 180 -20.05 -19.09 -22.04
N MET A 181 -19.97 -18.46 -20.87
CA MET A 181 -18.85 -17.57 -20.50
C MET A 181 -17.51 -18.31 -20.55
N THR A 182 -17.48 -19.55 -20.06
CA THR A 182 -16.28 -20.40 -20.02
C THR A 182 -15.75 -20.72 -21.42
N LYS A 183 -16.63 -20.82 -22.43
CA LYS A 183 -16.22 -21.01 -23.83
C LYS A 183 -15.45 -19.80 -24.38
N ALA A 184 -15.77 -18.60 -23.89
CA ALA A 184 -15.06 -17.38 -24.27
C ALA A 184 -13.74 -17.23 -23.51
N LEU A 185 -13.75 -17.44 -22.18
CA LEU A 185 -12.57 -17.33 -21.34
C LEU A 185 -12.65 -18.29 -20.14
N GLY A 186 -11.87 -19.37 -20.18
CA GLY A 186 -11.94 -20.43 -19.17
C GLY A 186 -11.25 -20.12 -17.84
N ALA A 187 -10.23 -19.24 -17.84
CA ALA A 187 -9.49 -18.84 -16.65
C ALA A 187 -9.00 -17.39 -16.80
N ALA A 188 -8.69 -16.75 -15.67
CA ALA A 188 -8.06 -15.43 -15.68
C ALA A 188 -6.72 -15.51 -16.42
N ARG A 189 -6.40 -14.45 -17.17
CA ARG A 189 -5.09 -14.35 -17.82
C ARG A 189 -4.00 -14.26 -16.76
N THR A 190 -2.86 -14.91 -17.02
CA THR A 190 -1.70 -14.90 -16.10
C THR A 190 -0.91 -13.60 -16.15
N GLU A 191 -1.01 -12.88 -17.27
CA GLU A 191 -0.27 -11.64 -17.49
C GLU A 191 -1.22 -10.44 -17.48
N LEU A 192 -0.82 -9.40 -16.76
CA LEU A 192 -1.46 -8.09 -16.80
C LEU A 192 -1.11 -7.36 -18.11
N SER A 193 -2.00 -6.50 -18.58
CA SER A 193 -1.77 -5.66 -19.75
C SER A 193 -0.45 -4.88 -19.64
N ALA A 194 0.27 -4.73 -20.76
CA ALA A 194 1.51 -3.94 -20.82
C ALA A 194 1.32 -2.47 -20.43
N HIS A 195 0.09 -1.95 -20.57
CA HIS A 195 -0.26 -0.58 -20.19
C HIS A 195 -0.79 -0.46 -18.75
N ALA A 196 -1.04 -1.59 -18.08
CA ALA A 196 -1.39 -1.56 -16.68
C ALA A 196 -0.12 -1.26 -15.87
N PRO A 197 -0.21 -0.43 -14.81
CA PRO A 197 0.89 -0.31 -13.87
C PRO A 197 1.19 -1.70 -13.31
N ARG A 198 2.46 -2.08 -13.23
CA ARG A 198 2.90 -3.26 -12.49
C ARG A 198 3.27 -2.83 -11.09
N ILE A 199 2.88 -3.63 -10.11
CA ILE A 199 3.18 -3.40 -8.69
C ILE A 199 4.05 -4.56 -8.22
N GLU A 200 5.26 -4.24 -7.78
CA GLU A 200 6.11 -5.17 -7.05
C GLU A 200 6.09 -4.82 -5.57
N THR A 201 5.95 -5.85 -4.75
CA THR A 201 5.96 -5.73 -3.29
C THR A 201 7.27 -6.29 -2.76
N ILE A 202 7.95 -5.52 -1.91
CA ILE A 202 9.13 -5.97 -1.16
C ILE A 202 8.87 -5.77 0.33
N GLN A 203 9.33 -6.71 1.16
CA GLN A 203 9.26 -6.62 2.61
C GLN A 203 10.62 -6.20 3.15
N ILE A 204 10.63 -5.18 4.01
CA ILE A 204 11.83 -4.74 4.75
C ILE A 204 11.59 -4.76 6.25
N ASP A 205 12.66 -4.71 7.03
CA ASP A 205 12.58 -4.59 8.48
C ASP A 205 12.05 -3.23 8.93
N LYS A 206 11.19 -3.23 9.96
CA LYS A 206 10.56 -2.02 10.49
C LYS A 206 11.57 -0.96 10.95
N SER A 207 12.76 -1.38 11.40
CA SER A 207 13.83 -0.47 11.80
C SER A 207 14.39 0.35 10.62
N LYS A 208 14.31 -0.19 9.41
CA LYS A 208 14.90 0.38 8.18
C LYS A 208 13.95 1.31 7.41
N ILE A 209 12.67 1.32 7.74
CA ILE A 209 11.67 2.23 7.14
C ILE A 209 12.14 3.69 7.21
N ARG A 210 12.74 4.10 8.34
CA ARG A 210 13.25 5.46 8.53
C ARG A 210 14.41 5.81 7.58
N GLU A 211 15.27 4.85 7.27
CA GLU A 211 16.41 5.03 6.35
C GLU A 211 15.91 5.21 4.91
N VAL A 212 14.91 4.43 4.50
CA VAL A 212 14.33 4.50 3.14
C VAL A 212 13.49 5.77 2.92
N ILE A 213 12.68 6.18 3.90
CA ILE A 213 11.90 7.44 3.80
C ILE A 213 12.85 8.65 3.85
N GLY A 214 13.87 8.59 4.73
CA GLY A 214 14.75 9.70 5.03
C GLY A 214 14.07 10.81 5.83
N THR A 215 14.82 11.84 6.21
CA THR A 215 14.29 12.98 6.98
C THR A 215 13.23 13.74 6.17
N GLY A 216 11.98 13.72 6.64
CA GLY A 216 10.86 14.40 5.99
C GLY A 216 10.47 13.84 4.61
N GLY A 217 10.83 12.59 4.30
CA GLY A 217 10.54 11.97 3.01
C GLY A 217 11.48 12.41 1.89
N LYS A 218 12.66 12.96 2.21
CA LYS A 218 13.59 13.46 1.19
C LYS A 218 14.12 12.34 0.29
N VAL A 219 14.52 11.21 0.87
CA VAL A 219 15.15 10.09 0.14
C VAL A 219 14.12 9.41 -0.77
N ILE A 220 12.92 9.12 -0.26
CA ILE A 220 11.86 8.52 -1.09
C ILE A 220 11.44 9.43 -2.25
N ARG A 221 11.39 10.76 -2.05
CA ARG A 221 11.09 11.72 -3.13
C ARG A 221 12.19 11.74 -4.18
N GLU A 222 13.45 11.61 -3.78
CA GLU A 222 14.59 11.53 -4.69
C GLU A 222 14.55 10.25 -5.53
N ILE A 223 14.27 9.10 -4.90
CA ILE A 223 14.08 7.82 -5.61
C ILE A 223 12.95 7.93 -6.63
N VAL A 224 11.79 8.47 -6.23
CA VAL A 224 10.63 8.65 -7.12
C VAL A 224 10.93 9.62 -8.26
N ALA A 225 11.67 10.71 -8.00
CA ALA A 225 12.02 11.71 -9.01
C ALA A 225 13.00 11.18 -10.06
N GLU A 226 14.00 10.40 -9.65
CA GLU A 226 15.04 9.88 -10.55
C GLU A 226 14.57 8.64 -11.32
N THR A 227 13.83 7.73 -10.66
CA THR A 227 13.38 6.48 -11.28
C THR A 227 12.07 6.63 -12.04
N GLY A 228 11.25 7.64 -11.68
CA GLY A 228 9.88 7.80 -12.20
C GLY A 228 8.88 6.78 -11.65
N ALA A 229 9.32 5.82 -10.84
CA ALA A 229 8.44 4.84 -10.20
C ALA A 229 7.76 5.43 -8.97
N LYS A 230 6.51 5.03 -8.71
CA LYS A 230 5.78 5.41 -7.50
C LYS A 230 6.07 4.39 -6.39
N VAL A 231 6.46 4.87 -5.22
CA VAL A 231 6.79 4.04 -4.05
C VAL A 231 5.85 4.37 -2.89
N ASP A 232 5.11 3.37 -2.41
CA ASP A 232 4.27 3.45 -1.21
C ASP A 232 4.86 2.54 -0.12
N ILE A 233 4.92 3.03 1.12
CA ILE A 233 5.51 2.29 2.25
C ILE A 233 4.48 2.21 3.37
N ASP A 234 4.21 1.00 3.84
CA ASP A 234 3.35 0.74 4.99
C ASP A 234 4.13 0.72 6.31
N ASP A 235 3.45 0.96 7.43
CA ASP A 235 4.03 0.94 8.79
C ASP A 235 4.56 -0.46 9.19
N GLU A 236 4.14 -1.47 8.43
CA GLU A 236 4.54 -2.87 8.58
C GLU A 236 5.85 -3.21 7.85
N GLY A 237 6.39 -2.28 7.05
CA GLY A 237 7.61 -2.49 6.25
C GLY A 237 7.35 -3.10 4.87
N VAL A 238 6.09 -3.12 4.43
CA VAL A 238 5.70 -3.51 3.08
C VAL A 238 5.89 -2.30 2.16
N ILE A 239 6.81 -2.40 1.19
CA ILE A 239 7.02 -1.37 0.17
C ILE A 239 6.41 -1.85 -1.14
N LYS A 240 5.52 -1.04 -1.71
CA LYS A 240 4.88 -1.28 -3.01
C LYS A 240 5.45 -0.30 -4.03
N ILE A 241 6.19 -0.83 -4.99
CA ILE A 241 6.78 -0.07 -6.10
C ILE A 241 5.90 -0.25 -7.32
N SER A 242 5.48 0.84 -7.96
CA SER A 242 4.56 0.80 -9.08
C SER A 242 4.99 1.68 -10.25
N SER A 243 5.03 1.10 -11.45
CA SER A 243 5.24 1.83 -12.71
C SER A 243 4.67 1.04 -13.89
N SER A 244 4.48 1.70 -15.04
CA SER A 244 4.19 1.05 -16.32
C SER A 244 5.41 0.35 -16.93
N ASP A 245 6.63 0.80 -16.59
CA ASP A 245 7.88 0.24 -17.12
C ASP A 245 8.62 -0.63 -16.09
N LEU A 246 9.01 -1.83 -16.51
CA LEU A 246 9.79 -2.78 -15.70
C LEU A 246 11.14 -2.21 -15.27
N SER A 247 11.84 -1.49 -16.16
CA SER A 247 13.16 -0.93 -15.88
C SER A 247 13.13 0.09 -14.74
N GLN A 248 12.05 0.88 -14.64
CA GLN A 248 11.86 1.85 -13.56
C GLN A 248 11.62 1.16 -12.21
N ILE A 249 10.86 0.06 -12.22
CA ILE A 249 10.61 -0.75 -11.02
C ILE A 249 11.92 -1.38 -10.54
N GLU A 250 12.69 -1.99 -11.43
CA GLU A 250 13.98 -2.60 -11.10
C GLU A 250 14.98 -1.56 -10.57
N ALA A 251 15.06 -0.38 -11.18
CA ALA A 251 15.92 0.71 -10.72
C ALA A 251 15.54 1.17 -9.30
N ALA A 252 14.26 1.38 -9.03
CA ALA A 252 13.76 1.76 -7.71
C ALA A 252 14.00 0.65 -6.68
N LYS A 253 13.75 -0.61 -7.05
CA LYS A 253 13.96 -1.78 -6.20
C LYS A 253 15.43 -1.95 -5.82
N ASN A 254 16.34 -1.85 -6.79
CA ASN A 254 17.78 -1.96 -6.56
C ASN A 254 18.30 -0.83 -5.67
N TRP A 255 17.77 0.39 -5.82
CA TRP A 255 18.13 1.50 -4.95
C TRP A 255 17.67 1.27 -3.51
N ILE A 256 16.41 0.87 -3.32
CA ILE A 256 15.86 0.59 -1.98
C ILE A 256 16.61 -0.56 -1.31
N LEU A 257 16.90 -1.64 -2.06
CA LEU A 257 17.72 -2.74 -1.56
C LEU A 257 19.12 -2.27 -1.17
N GLY A 258 19.76 -1.41 -1.96
CA GLY A 258 21.08 -0.86 -1.63
C GLY A 258 21.12 -0.02 -0.36
N ILE A 259 20.00 0.60 0.04
CA ILE A 259 19.87 1.33 1.32
C ILE A 259 19.70 0.34 2.48
N VAL A 260 18.88 -0.70 2.27
CA VAL A 260 18.51 -1.67 3.31
C VAL A 260 19.57 -2.74 3.52
N GLU A 261 20.40 -3.01 2.51
CA GLU A 261 21.42 -4.06 2.56
C GLU A 261 22.36 -3.81 3.75
N GLU A 262 22.51 -4.86 4.55
CA GLU A 262 23.44 -4.84 5.68
C GLU A 262 24.76 -5.50 5.28
N PRO A 263 25.90 -4.99 5.78
CA PRO A 263 27.16 -5.70 5.66
C PRO A 263 27.03 -7.07 6.32
N GLU A 264 27.17 -8.13 5.54
CA GLU A 264 27.33 -9.47 6.11
C GLU A 264 28.79 -9.66 6.51
N VAL A 265 28.99 -10.15 7.73
CA VAL A 265 30.32 -10.54 8.21
C VAL A 265 30.85 -11.64 7.31
N GLY A 266 31.99 -11.39 6.67
CA GLY A 266 32.63 -12.31 5.74
C GLY A 266 32.44 -11.97 4.25
N LYS A 267 31.50 -11.08 3.87
CA LYS A 267 31.39 -10.64 2.47
C LYS A 267 32.47 -9.63 2.10
N VAL A 268 32.92 -9.72 0.84
CA VAL A 268 33.83 -8.77 0.21
C VAL A 268 33.02 -7.70 -0.50
N TYR A 269 33.25 -6.43 -0.16
CA TYR A 269 32.61 -5.27 -0.78
C TYR A 269 33.64 -4.41 -1.51
N ASN A 270 33.23 -3.78 -2.61
CA ASN A 270 33.99 -2.72 -3.24
C ASN A 270 33.69 -1.41 -2.51
N GLY A 271 34.70 -0.76 -1.96
CA GLY A 271 34.52 0.49 -1.22
C GLY A 271 35.46 1.59 -1.68
N LYS A 272 35.06 2.84 -1.45
CA LYS A 272 35.85 4.03 -1.75
C LYS A 272 36.45 4.59 -0.46
N VAL A 273 37.75 4.89 -0.46
CA VAL A 273 38.40 5.53 0.69
C VAL A 273 37.87 6.95 0.84
N VAL A 274 37.25 7.28 1.97
CA VAL A 274 36.68 8.61 2.25
C VAL A 274 37.67 9.47 3.02
N ASN A 275 38.37 8.88 3.99
CA ASN A 275 39.27 9.62 4.87
C ASN A 275 40.38 8.71 5.40
N ILE A 276 41.59 9.24 5.56
CA ILE A 276 42.76 8.51 6.08
C ILE A 276 43.16 9.12 7.43
N VAL A 277 43.40 8.28 8.43
CA VAL A 277 43.89 8.67 9.76
C VAL A 277 45.15 7.89 10.12
N ASP A 278 45.93 8.36 11.07
CA ASP A 278 47.24 7.75 11.41
C ASP A 278 47.16 6.27 11.81
N PHE A 279 46.00 5.80 12.26
CA PHE A 279 45.75 4.42 12.68
C PHE A 279 44.91 3.58 11.71
N GLY A 280 44.53 4.11 10.53
CA GLY A 280 43.74 3.38 9.55
C GLY A 280 43.12 4.22 8.44
N ALA A 281 42.24 3.62 7.64
CA ALA A 281 41.47 4.31 6.61
C ALA A 281 39.98 4.02 6.77
N PHE A 282 39.17 5.05 6.58
CA PHE A 282 37.72 4.94 6.48
C PHE A 282 37.35 4.67 5.03
N VAL A 283 36.73 3.52 4.80
CA VAL A 283 36.26 3.08 3.50
C VAL A 283 34.74 3.05 3.53
N ASN A 284 34.12 3.80 2.63
CA ASN A 284 32.68 3.71 2.38
C ASN A 284 32.45 2.54 1.44
N PHE A 285 31.87 1.47 1.98
CA PHE A 285 31.69 0.20 1.26
C PHE A 285 30.21 -0.04 0.89
N MET A 286 29.29 0.71 1.48
CA MET A 286 27.85 0.69 1.18
C MET A 286 27.27 2.10 1.38
N GLY A 287 26.26 2.47 0.59
CA GLY A 287 25.67 3.81 0.48
C GLY A 287 25.12 4.40 1.79
N GLY A 288 26.02 4.86 2.67
CA GLY A 288 25.73 5.45 3.97
C GLY A 288 26.46 4.82 5.17
N LYS A 289 27.23 3.73 4.98
CA LYS A 289 27.98 3.06 6.06
C LYS A 289 29.48 3.08 5.78
N ASP A 290 30.23 3.64 6.73
CA ASP A 290 31.69 3.69 6.70
C ASP A 290 32.27 2.58 7.60
N GLY A 291 33.30 1.90 7.09
CA GLY A 291 34.05 0.90 7.84
C GLY A 291 35.50 1.32 8.05
N LEU A 292 36.07 0.92 9.17
CA LEU A 292 37.46 1.23 9.51
C LEU A 292 38.36 0.05 9.14
N VAL A 293 39.31 0.31 8.25
CA VAL A 293 40.45 -0.60 8.03
C VAL A 293 41.59 -0.15 8.94
N HIS A 294 41.94 -0.97 9.93
CA HIS A 294 43.07 -0.69 10.82
C HIS A 294 44.39 -0.93 10.08
N VAL A 295 45.46 -0.20 10.42
CA VAL A 295 46.80 -0.35 9.79
C VAL A 295 47.34 -1.79 9.79
N SER A 296 46.95 -2.61 10.77
CA SER A 296 47.34 -4.03 10.86
C SER A 296 46.59 -4.98 9.93
N GLU A 297 45.54 -4.49 9.27
CA GLU A 297 44.65 -5.21 8.36
C GLU A 297 44.69 -4.65 6.93
N MET A 298 45.64 -3.75 6.64
CA MET A 298 45.83 -3.16 5.30
C MET A 298 46.70 -4.04 4.37
N ARG A 299 47.77 -4.65 4.90
CA ARG A 299 48.66 -5.57 4.19
C ARG A 299 49.23 -6.63 5.15
N ASN A 300 49.80 -7.70 4.61
CA ASN A 300 50.51 -8.74 5.39
C ASN A 300 51.88 -8.27 5.94
N GLU A 301 52.38 -7.14 5.46
CA GLU A 301 53.64 -6.52 5.89
C GLU A 301 53.40 -5.40 6.90
N ARG A 302 54.43 -5.02 7.66
CA ARG A 302 54.34 -3.92 8.64
C ARG A 302 54.27 -2.58 7.91
N VAL A 303 53.08 -2.02 7.84
CA VAL A 303 52.83 -0.69 7.29
C VAL A 303 53.14 0.37 8.36
N GLU A 304 54.08 1.28 8.11
CA GLU A 304 54.38 2.38 9.04
C GLU A 304 53.37 3.53 8.92
N LYS A 305 52.89 3.83 7.71
CA LYS A 305 51.87 4.85 7.47
C LYS A 305 50.78 4.35 6.52
N PRO A 306 49.49 4.49 6.88
CA PRO A 306 48.39 4.09 6.00
C PRO A 306 48.35 4.87 4.67
N THR A 307 48.93 6.08 4.63
CA THR A 307 49.09 6.92 3.43
C THR A 307 49.95 6.28 2.34
N ASP A 308 50.80 5.31 2.68
CA ASP A 308 51.67 4.62 1.73
C ASP A 308 50.92 3.51 0.96
N VAL A 309 49.74 3.10 1.45
CA VAL A 309 48.99 1.96 0.91
C VAL A 309 47.72 2.39 0.19
N VAL A 310 47.05 3.44 0.68
CA VAL A 310 45.78 3.92 0.11
C VAL A 310 45.79 5.43 -0.06
N GLN A 311 45.13 5.90 -1.12
CA GLN A 311 44.87 7.33 -1.35
C GLN A 311 43.39 7.66 -1.12
N GLU A 312 43.12 8.90 -0.69
CA GLU A 312 41.74 9.39 -0.58
C GLU A 312 41.05 9.30 -1.95
N GLY A 313 39.88 8.68 -1.97
CA GLY A 313 39.09 8.46 -3.18
C GLY A 313 39.40 7.19 -3.98
N GLN A 314 40.39 6.39 -3.57
CA GLN A 314 40.73 5.12 -4.22
C GLN A 314 39.62 4.07 -4.00
N GLN A 315 39.30 3.28 -5.03
CA GLN A 315 38.46 2.09 -4.91
C GLN A 315 39.30 0.91 -4.42
N VAL A 316 38.86 0.25 -3.35
CA VAL A 316 39.53 -0.89 -2.72
C VAL A 316 38.51 -1.99 -2.39
N LYS A 317 38.92 -3.25 -2.52
CA LYS A 317 38.12 -4.40 -2.06
C LYS A 317 38.39 -4.63 -0.58
N VAL A 318 37.32 -4.74 0.21
CA VAL A 318 37.38 -4.87 1.69
C VAL A 318 36.43 -5.96 2.19
N LYS A 319 36.91 -6.83 3.07
CA LYS A 319 36.08 -7.86 3.75
C LYS A 319 35.64 -7.38 5.11
N VAL A 320 34.38 -7.59 5.45
CA VAL A 320 33.84 -7.30 6.80
C VAL A 320 34.28 -8.40 7.76
N LEU A 321 35.06 -8.06 8.78
CA LEU A 321 35.51 -9.02 9.81
C LEU A 321 34.55 -9.10 11.00
N GLU A 322 34.08 -7.95 11.47
CA GLU A 322 33.31 -7.87 12.70
C GLU A 322 32.47 -6.59 12.70
N ILE A 323 31.25 -6.68 13.24
CA ILE A 323 30.36 -5.54 13.43
C ILE A 323 30.17 -5.36 14.93
N ASP A 324 30.68 -4.25 15.45
CA ASP A 324 30.60 -3.89 16.87
C ASP A 324 29.13 -3.52 17.21
N PRO A 325 28.60 -3.77 18.42
CA PRO A 325 27.20 -3.46 18.79
C PRO A 325 26.82 -1.98 18.69
N ARG A 326 27.82 -1.10 18.53
CA ARG A 326 27.67 0.34 18.29
C ARG A 326 27.58 0.71 16.80
N GLY A 327 27.52 -0.27 15.89
CA GLY A 327 27.42 -0.07 14.44
C GLY A 327 28.75 0.24 13.75
N LYS A 328 29.88 0.05 14.42
CA LYS A 328 31.21 0.23 13.82
C LYS A 328 31.64 -1.04 13.10
N VAL A 329 31.90 -0.94 11.80
CA VAL A 329 32.28 -2.08 10.96
C VAL A 329 33.81 -2.15 10.86
N ARG A 330 34.39 -3.28 11.25
CA ARG A 330 35.83 -3.55 11.10
C ARG A 330 36.07 -4.23 9.77
N LEU A 331 36.86 -3.60 8.93
CA LEU A 331 37.19 -4.06 7.59
C LEU A 331 38.63 -4.55 7.52
N SER A 332 38.89 -5.52 6.64
CA SER A 332 40.24 -5.98 6.31
C SER A 332 40.45 -5.98 4.80
N MET A 333 41.61 -5.46 4.38
CA MET A 333 42.10 -5.50 3.00
C MET A 333 43.09 -6.66 2.79
N ARG A 334 43.41 -7.39 3.84
CA ARG A 334 44.48 -8.41 3.90
C ARG A 334 44.04 -9.78 3.40
N VAL A 335 42.77 -10.12 3.62
CA VAL A 335 42.18 -11.44 3.33
C VAL A 335 41.54 -11.47 1.93
N VAL A 336 41.75 -10.42 1.13
CA VAL A 336 41.11 -10.24 -0.17
C VAL A 336 42.16 -9.83 -1.19
N ASP A 337 42.23 -10.56 -2.29
CA ASP A 337 43.04 -10.15 -3.44
C ASP A 337 42.42 -8.90 -4.09
N GLN A 338 43.21 -7.82 -4.19
CA GLN A 338 42.76 -6.53 -4.74
C GLN A 338 42.47 -6.61 -6.26
N GLU A 339 43.04 -7.58 -6.98
CA GLU A 339 42.82 -7.75 -8.41
C GLU A 339 41.67 -8.74 -8.69
N THR A 340 41.66 -9.91 -8.05
CA THR A 340 40.69 -10.98 -8.37
C THR A 340 39.48 -11.05 -7.44
N GLY A 341 39.56 -10.51 -6.22
CA GLY A 341 38.49 -10.60 -5.21
C GLY A 341 38.35 -11.96 -4.54
N GLU A 342 39.31 -12.88 -4.75
CA GLU A 342 39.33 -14.18 -4.07
C GLU A 342 39.92 -14.09 -2.66
N GLU A 343 39.48 -15.01 -1.78
CA GLU A 343 39.97 -15.10 -0.40
C GLU A 343 41.39 -15.65 -0.36
N LEU A 344 42.33 -14.83 0.10
CA LEU A 344 43.71 -15.27 0.33
C LEU A 344 43.82 -15.90 1.75
N PRO A 345 44.44 -17.08 1.90
CA PRO A 345 44.63 -17.69 3.20
C PRO A 345 45.57 -16.85 4.09
N ASP A 346 45.17 -16.67 5.34
CA ASP A 346 45.92 -15.92 6.35
C ASP A 346 47.20 -16.66 6.75
N THR A 347 48.37 -16.16 6.35
CA THR A 347 49.68 -16.80 6.61
C THR A 347 50.37 -16.35 7.90
N ARG A 348 49.64 -15.80 8.90
CA ARG A 348 50.25 -15.47 10.20
C ARG A 348 50.10 -16.62 11.22
N PRO A 349 51.17 -16.95 11.99
CA PRO A 349 51.03 -17.85 13.13
C PRO A 349 50.16 -17.19 14.22
N PRO A 350 49.39 -17.98 15.00
CA PRO A 350 48.53 -17.48 16.07
C PRO A 350 49.32 -16.62 17.06
N ARG A 351 48.73 -15.49 17.45
CA ARG A 351 49.31 -14.60 18.48
C ARG A 351 49.17 -15.30 19.84
N GLU A 352 50.29 -15.60 20.50
CA GLU A 352 50.28 -16.17 21.85
C GLU A 352 49.46 -15.28 22.82
N PRO A 353 48.64 -15.88 23.72
CA PRO A 353 47.91 -15.12 24.72
C PRO A 353 48.89 -14.35 25.61
N ARG A 354 48.73 -13.03 25.70
CA ARG A 354 49.42 -12.25 26.74
C ARG A 354 48.92 -12.70 28.10
N GLU A 355 49.83 -13.20 28.93
CA GLU A 355 49.56 -13.49 30.33
C GLU A 355 48.97 -12.27 31.07
N PRO A 356 48.02 -12.47 32.00
CA PRO A 356 47.49 -11.38 32.81
C PRO A 356 48.59 -10.80 33.68
N ARG A 357 48.78 -9.48 33.60
CA ARG A 357 49.69 -8.75 34.49
C ARG A 357 49.12 -8.78 35.91
N GLU A 358 49.65 -9.65 36.75
CA GLU A 358 49.41 -9.61 38.20
C GLU A 358 50.02 -8.35 38.83
N GLY A 359 49.29 -7.76 39.79
CA GLY A 359 49.87 -6.91 40.83
C GLY A 359 49.77 -5.40 40.61
N ARG A 360 48.64 -4.79 41.03
CA ARG A 360 48.67 -3.41 41.54
C ARG A 360 47.67 -3.19 42.68
N GLY A 361 48.14 -3.53 43.87
CA GLY A 361 47.94 -2.87 45.17
C GLY A 361 46.59 -2.22 45.50
N ASP A 362 45.98 -2.77 46.55
CA ASP A 362 44.94 -2.17 47.39
C ASP A 362 45.13 -0.67 47.61
N ARG A 363 44.07 0.10 47.33
CA ARG A 363 43.90 1.47 47.85
C ARG A 363 42.72 1.49 48.81
N PRO A 364 42.90 2.04 50.03
CA PRO A 364 41.90 1.92 51.08
C PRO A 364 40.75 2.90 50.89
N ASP A 365 39.59 2.38 51.31
CA ASP A 365 38.32 3.03 51.52
C ASP A 365 38.44 4.35 52.30
N ARG A 366 37.80 5.41 51.80
CA ARG A 366 37.75 6.72 52.46
C ARG A 366 36.34 7.30 52.42
N GLY A 367 35.52 6.74 53.30
CA GLY A 367 34.60 7.42 54.23
C GLY A 367 34.09 8.83 53.93
N ASP A 368 32.75 8.92 53.91
CA ASP A 368 31.90 9.96 54.48
C ASP A 368 32.52 11.31 54.86
N ARG A 369 32.10 12.37 54.15
CA ARG A 369 31.90 13.70 54.75
C ARG A 369 30.66 14.39 54.19
N ARG A 370 29.55 14.23 54.92
CA ARG A 370 28.48 15.23 55.04
C ARG A 370 29.02 16.50 55.71
N GLY A 371 28.61 17.68 55.21
CA GLY A 371 28.72 18.97 55.88
C GLY A 371 28.05 20.09 55.06
N PRO A 372 27.46 21.15 55.67
CA PRO A 372 26.06 21.52 55.39
C PRO A 372 25.81 22.92 54.80
N ARG A 373 24.56 23.09 54.31
CA ARG A 373 23.71 24.28 54.13
C ARG A 373 24.33 25.69 54.27
N GLY A 374 24.00 26.55 53.29
CA GLY A 374 24.06 28.00 53.40
C GLY A 374 23.06 28.69 52.45
N ASP A 375 21.86 28.92 52.96
CA ASP A 375 20.80 29.77 52.41
C ASP A 375 21.12 31.25 52.71
N ARG A 376 20.99 32.17 51.74
CA ARG A 376 20.94 33.64 51.96
C ARG A 376 20.58 34.43 50.68
N GLY A 377 19.30 34.76 50.55
CA GLY A 377 18.76 36.14 50.45
C GLY A 377 19.28 37.13 49.39
N GLY A 378 18.42 37.43 48.41
CA GLY A 378 17.67 38.70 48.28
C GLY A 378 18.40 40.05 48.12
N ARG A 379 18.19 40.74 46.98
CA ARG A 379 17.48 42.05 46.82
C ARG A 379 17.95 42.88 45.59
N ASP A 380 16.94 43.33 44.84
CA ASP A 380 16.69 44.67 44.27
C ASP A 380 17.78 45.45 43.51
N ARG A 381 17.46 45.85 42.26
CA ARG A 381 17.04 47.22 41.84
C ARG A 381 17.22 47.41 40.32
N GLY A 382 16.21 48.00 39.66
CA GLY A 382 16.27 48.49 38.26
C GLY A 382 17.12 49.76 38.09
N PRO A 383 16.89 50.68 37.09
CA PRO A 383 15.69 50.85 36.25
C PRO A 383 15.92 51.21 34.75
N ARG A 384 14.78 51.24 34.02
CA ARG A 384 14.36 52.09 32.87
C ARG A 384 15.38 52.66 31.87
N ARG A 385 15.09 52.49 30.57
CA ARG A 385 15.22 53.56 29.56
C ARG A 385 14.12 53.50 28.51
N GLU A 386 13.49 54.66 28.32
CA GLU A 386 12.54 55.01 27.26
C GLU A 386 13.26 55.38 25.95
N GLY A 387 12.47 55.40 24.86
CA GLY A 387 12.81 55.97 23.55
C GLY A 387 12.30 55.02 22.46
N GLY A 388 11.17 55.24 21.78
CA GLY A 388 10.69 56.49 21.20
C GLY A 388 10.95 56.41 19.68
N GLY A 389 9.92 56.15 18.89
CA GLY A 389 10.05 55.97 17.44
C GLY A 389 8.73 55.66 16.75
N ASP A 390 7.92 56.71 16.57
CA ASP A 390 6.73 56.75 15.73
C ASP A 390 6.98 56.22 14.32
N ARG A 391 5.98 55.53 13.75
CA ARG A 391 5.55 55.68 12.36
C ARG A 391 4.19 55.03 12.14
N GLU A 392 3.23 55.90 11.88
CA GLU A 392 1.87 55.62 11.41
C GLU A 392 1.86 54.77 10.12
N ARG A 393 0.92 53.82 10.04
CA ARG A 393 0.20 53.46 8.82
C ARG A 393 -1.14 52.84 9.21
N GLY A 394 -2.21 53.44 8.70
CA GLY A 394 -3.60 53.25 9.13
C GLY A 394 -4.24 51.87 8.85
N PRO A 395 -5.50 51.72 9.28
CA PRO A 395 -6.13 50.41 9.47
C PRO A 395 -6.75 49.84 8.19
N ARG A 396 -6.66 48.51 8.04
CA ARG A 396 -7.52 47.72 7.15
C ARG A 396 -8.61 47.05 8.01
N PRO A 397 -9.86 46.97 7.54
CA PRO A 397 -10.98 46.57 8.39
C PRO A 397 -10.98 45.05 8.63
N GLU A 398 -11.11 44.69 9.91
CA GLU A 398 -11.44 43.34 10.35
C GLU A 398 -12.87 42.99 9.94
N ARG A 399 -13.04 41.81 9.34
CA ARG A 399 -14.36 41.20 9.17
C ARG A 399 -14.77 40.61 10.51
N GLU A 400 -15.88 41.12 11.04
CA GLU A 400 -16.55 40.59 12.22
C GLU A 400 -16.92 39.11 12.02
N ARG A 401 -16.50 38.29 12.99
CA ARG A 401 -17.10 36.99 13.28
C ARG A 401 -18.37 37.27 14.10
N GLU A 402 -19.54 37.09 13.51
CA GLU A 402 -20.77 36.91 14.29
C GLU A 402 -20.92 35.42 14.64
N GLU A 403 -20.48 35.06 15.83
CA GLU A 403 -21.08 33.98 16.61
C GLU A 403 -22.30 34.56 17.35
N GLY A 404 -23.49 34.11 16.99
CA GLY A 404 -24.73 34.59 17.59
C GLY A 404 -25.94 33.75 17.16
N GLY A 405 -25.99 32.50 17.60
CA GLY A 405 -27.16 31.64 17.44
C GLY A 405 -28.35 32.18 18.24
N ASN A 406 -29.39 32.61 17.55
CA ASN A 406 -30.69 32.99 18.11
C ASN A 406 -31.46 31.71 18.54
N PRO A 407 -31.87 31.53 19.81
CA PRO A 407 -32.47 30.28 20.29
C PRO A 407 -33.93 30.04 19.88
N ASP A 408 -34.63 31.00 19.26
CA ASP A 408 -36.10 30.93 19.10
C ASP A 408 -36.57 30.71 17.65
N HIS A 409 -36.05 29.68 16.98
CA HIS A 409 -36.70 29.20 15.76
C HIS A 409 -36.67 27.68 15.61
N ILE A 410 -37.53 27.01 16.40
CA ILE A 410 -37.91 25.62 16.13
C ILE A 410 -39.12 25.63 15.17
N PRO A 411 -39.04 24.97 14.00
CA PRO A 411 -40.15 24.84 13.06
C PRO A 411 -41.36 24.12 13.67
N ALA A 412 -42.57 24.54 13.29
CA ALA A 412 -43.84 24.13 13.91
C ALA A 412 -44.21 22.63 13.83
N PHE A 413 -43.45 21.80 13.11
CA PHE A 413 -43.70 20.35 13.02
C PHE A 413 -42.96 19.53 14.09
N LEU A 414 -42.20 20.18 14.98
CA LEU A 414 -41.42 19.57 16.06
C LEU A 414 -41.93 19.96 17.47
N ARG A 415 -43.18 20.43 17.58
CA ARG A 415 -43.85 20.62 18.87
C ARG A 415 -44.85 19.48 19.05
N ASP A 416 -44.53 18.56 19.95
CA ASP A 416 -45.44 17.49 20.39
C ASP A 416 -46.46 18.09 21.36
N ASP A 417 -47.67 18.37 20.87
CA ASP A 417 -48.92 18.50 21.65
C ASP A 417 -50.05 17.75 20.92
#